data_AF-A0A2X3CQ72-F1
#
_entry.id   AF-A0A2X3CQ72-F1
#
_cell.length_a   1.000
_cell.length_b   1.000
_cell.length_c   1.000
_cell.angle_alpha   90.00
_cell.angle_beta   90.00
_cell.angle_gamma   90.00
#
_symmetry.space_group_name_H-M   'P 1'
#
loop_
_entity.id
_entity.type
_entity.pdbx_description
1 polymer ?
#
loop_
_entity_poly.entity_id
_entity_poly.type
_entity_poly.pdbx_seq_one_letter_code
_entity_poly.pdbx_strand_id
1 'polypeptide(L)'
;MRHYKIAAIPADGIGPEVISAGIEVLHALTRHDPQLKFDIETFDWGSDYYKKHGVMMPEEGLNMLKAFDAIYFGAVGAPDVPDHITLWGLRLPICQGFDQYANVRPTKILPGRHFTAAQPRAWRS
;
A
#
# COMPACT_ATOMS: atom_id res chain seq x y z
N MET A 1 -21.56 -13.84 -7.67
CA MET A 1 -20.37 -13.15 -8.21
C MET A 1 -19.64 -12.55 -7.02
N ARG A 2 -18.36 -12.89 -6.83
CA ARG A 2 -17.51 -12.29 -5.79
C ARG A 2 -17.05 -10.93 -6.32
N HIS A 3 -17.46 -9.86 -5.67
CA HIS A 3 -17.17 -8.50 -6.08
C HIS A 3 -16.51 -7.77 -4.91
N TYR A 4 -15.34 -7.19 -5.14
CA TYR A 4 -14.58 -6.47 -4.12
C TYR A 4 -14.22 -5.07 -4.59
N LYS A 5 -14.49 -4.07 -3.76
CA LYS A 5 -14.05 -2.69 -3.92
C LYS A 5 -12.70 -2.51 -3.25
N ILE A 6 -11.70 -2.07 -4.01
CA ILE A 6 -10.33 -1.89 -3.55
C ILE A 6 -9.94 -0.42 -3.69
N ALA A 7 -9.53 0.20 -2.59
CA ALA A 7 -8.89 1.50 -2.59
C ALA A 7 -7.39 1.32 -2.87
N ALA A 8 -6.92 1.69 -4.05
CA ALA A 8 -5.50 1.70 -4.38
C ALA A 8 -4.87 3.03 -3.94
N ILE A 9 -3.84 2.98 -3.11
CA ILE A 9 -3.09 4.16 -2.66
C ILE A 9 -1.62 3.93 -3.02
N PRO A 10 -1.17 4.37 -4.21
CA PRO A 10 0.21 4.12 -4.63
C PRO A 10 1.24 4.93 -3.83
N ALA A 11 0.87 6.14 -3.40
CA ALA A 11 1.71 7.06 -2.64
C ALA A 11 3.03 7.40 -3.35
N ASP A 12 4.18 7.07 -2.77
CA ASP A 12 5.47 7.66 -3.09
C ASP A 12 6.50 6.66 -3.63
N GLY A 13 7.59 7.19 -4.18
CA GLY A 13 8.75 6.42 -4.64
C GLY A 13 8.36 5.38 -5.68
N ILE A 14 8.69 4.10 -5.43
CA ILE A 14 8.34 2.98 -6.32
C ILE A 14 6.87 2.55 -6.22
N GLY A 15 6.09 3.14 -5.31
CA GLY A 15 4.71 2.77 -5.04
C GLY A 15 3.81 2.79 -6.29
N PRO A 16 3.77 3.88 -7.07
CA PRO A 16 3.04 3.96 -8.35
C PRO A 16 3.34 2.81 -9.31
N GLU A 17 4.62 2.49 -9.53
CA GLU A 17 5.04 1.44 -10.45
C GLU A 17 4.59 0.05 -9.98
N VAL A 18 4.80 -0.26 -8.70
CA VAL A 18 4.48 -1.58 -8.13
C VAL A 18 2.96 -1.79 -8.02
N ILE A 19 2.21 -0.77 -7.61
CA ILE A 19 0.75 -0.85 -7.52
C ILE A 19 0.12 -1.00 -8.91
N SER A 20 0.60 -0.25 -9.91
CA SER A 20 0.15 -0.39 -11.30
C SER A 20 0.33 -1.82 -11.81
N ALA A 21 1.54 -2.40 -11.64
CA ALA A 21 1.81 -3.78 -12.03
C ALA A 21 0.92 -4.80 -11.29
N GLY A 22 0.63 -4.56 -10.01
CA GLY A 22 -0.31 -5.40 -9.25
C GLY A 22 -1.75 -5.33 -9.77
N ILE A 23 -2.22 -4.14 -10.14
CA ILE A 23 -3.56 -3.94 -10.73
C ILE A 23 -3.69 -4.70 -12.06
N GLU A 24 -2.65 -4.73 -12.89
CA GLU A 24 -2.64 -5.53 -14.11
C GLU A 24 -2.87 -7.02 -13.84
N VAL A 25 -2.28 -7.55 -12.75
CA VAL A 25 -2.50 -8.93 -12.30
C VAL A 25 -3.93 -9.13 -11.82
N LEU A 26 -4.52 -8.20 -11.05
CA LEU A 26 -5.93 -8.28 -10.62
C LEU A 26 -6.89 -8.29 -11.83
N HIS A 27 -6.61 -7.48 -12.85
CA HIS A 27 -7.35 -7.51 -14.10
C HIS A 27 -7.18 -8.84 -14.85
N ALA A 28 -5.97 -9.41 -14.86
CA ALA A 28 -5.73 -10.73 -15.45
C ALA A 28 -6.54 -11.83 -14.74
N LEU A 29 -6.63 -11.79 -13.41
CA LEU A 29 -7.46 -12.72 -12.63
C LEU A 29 -8.95 -12.59 -12.97
N THR A 30 -9.45 -11.36 -13.13
CA THR A 30 -10.84 -11.10 -13.54
C THR A 30 -11.14 -11.64 -14.95
N ARG A 31 -10.18 -11.55 -15.88
CA ARG A 31 -10.31 -12.15 -17.21
C ARG A 31 -10.33 -13.69 -17.17
N HIS A 32 -9.61 -14.29 -16.22
CA HIS A 32 -9.50 -15.73 -16.08
C HIS A 32 -10.70 -16.35 -15.33
N ASP A 33 -11.23 -15.67 -14.30
CA ASP A 33 -12.41 -16.09 -13.54
C ASP A 33 -13.52 -15.02 -13.64
N PRO A 34 -14.49 -15.20 -14.55
CA PRO A 34 -15.61 -14.26 -14.71
C PRO A 34 -16.53 -14.14 -13.48
N GLN A 35 -16.42 -15.03 -12.49
CA GLN A 35 -17.18 -14.93 -11.25
C GLN A 35 -16.51 -14.01 -10.22
N LEU A 36 -15.29 -13.55 -10.48
CA LEU A 36 -14.50 -12.65 -9.64
C LEU A 36 -14.39 -11.28 -10.32
N LYS A 37 -14.70 -10.21 -9.58
CA LYS A 37 -14.57 -8.83 -10.05
C LYS A 37 -13.91 -7.96 -8.99
N PHE A 38 -12.98 -7.12 -9.44
CA PHE A 38 -12.38 -6.05 -8.64
C PHE A 38 -12.82 -4.70 -9.19
N ASP A 39 -13.33 -3.83 -8.34
CA ASP A 39 -13.63 -2.43 -8.61
C ASP A 39 -12.58 -1.59 -7.89
N ILE A 40 -11.67 -0.97 -8.65
CA ILE A 40 -10.45 -0.36 -8.10
C ILE A 40 -10.55 1.15 -8.30
N GLU A 41 -10.54 1.87 -7.19
CA GLU A 41 -10.44 3.33 -7.17
C GLU A 41 -9.05 3.74 -6.68
N THR A 42 -8.37 4.59 -7.46
CA THR A 42 -7.01 5.02 -7.13
C THR A 42 -7.04 6.42 -6.50
N PHE A 43 -6.43 6.53 -5.33
CA PHE A 43 -6.23 7.79 -4.62
C PHE A 43 -4.80 8.27 -4.82
N ASP A 44 -4.64 9.53 -5.20
CA ASP A 44 -3.34 10.18 -5.45
C ASP A 44 -2.65 10.69 -4.17
N TRP A 45 -3.04 10.16 -3.01
CA TRP A 45 -2.54 10.55 -1.70
C TRP A 45 -1.08 10.13 -1.51
N GLY A 46 -0.27 11.03 -0.97
CA GLY A 46 1.18 10.88 -0.88
C GLY A 46 1.87 12.22 -0.67
N SER A 47 3.19 12.23 -0.80
CA SER A 47 4.04 13.42 -0.62
C SER A 47 3.75 14.49 -1.67
N ASP A 48 3.39 14.12 -2.91
CA ASP A 48 2.97 15.08 -3.94
C ASP A 48 1.62 15.72 -3.63
N TYR A 49 0.69 14.94 -3.06
CA TYR A 49 -0.59 15.46 -2.56
C TYR A 49 -0.34 16.46 -1.42
N TYR A 50 0.53 16.11 -0.48
CA TYR A 50 0.97 16.98 0.61
C TYR A 50 1.62 18.28 0.12
N LYS A 51 2.52 18.23 -0.86
CA LYS A 51 3.14 19.44 -1.44
C LYS A 51 2.11 20.42 -2.02
N LYS A 52 0.97 19.90 -2.51
CA LYS A 52 -0.12 20.70 -3.08
C LYS A 52 -1.14 21.16 -2.05
N HIS A 53 -1.43 20.36 -1.01
CA HIS A 53 -2.58 20.56 -0.12
C HIS A 53 -2.20 20.82 1.34
N GLY A 54 -0.93 20.63 1.71
CA GLY A 54 -0.44 20.74 3.10
C GLY A 54 -0.82 19.56 4.00
N VAL A 55 -1.55 18.57 3.49
CA VAL A 55 -1.98 17.34 4.20
C VAL A 55 -1.72 16.12 3.32
N MET A 56 -1.45 14.95 3.89
CA MET A 56 -1.10 13.74 3.11
C MET A 56 -2.33 13.02 2.52
N MET A 57 -3.49 13.21 3.13
CA MET A 57 -4.82 12.79 2.64
C MET A 57 -5.87 13.80 3.13
N PRO A 58 -7.05 13.89 2.49
CA PRO A 58 -8.16 14.69 2.99
C PRO A 58 -8.53 14.31 4.43
N GLU A 59 -9.08 15.26 5.20
CA GLU A 59 -9.56 15.01 6.57
C GLU A 59 -10.60 13.88 6.61
N GLU A 60 -11.48 13.82 5.60
CA GLU A 60 -12.47 12.76 5.42
C GLU A 60 -11.92 11.48 4.80
N GLY A 61 -10.60 11.38 4.58
CA GLY A 61 -9.96 10.26 3.87
C GLY A 61 -10.29 8.89 4.48
N LEU A 62 -10.30 8.78 5.81
CA LEU A 62 -10.71 7.53 6.48
C LEU A 62 -12.18 7.20 6.24
N ASN A 63 -13.07 8.19 6.19
CA ASN A 63 -14.49 7.97 5.90
C ASN A 63 -14.69 7.55 4.44
N MET A 64 -13.91 8.10 3.51
CA MET A 64 -13.90 7.64 2.11
C MET A 64 -13.46 6.17 2.02
N LEU A 65 -12.40 5.79 2.72
CA LEU A 65 -11.87 4.43 2.71
C LEU A 65 -12.81 3.39 3.33
N LYS A 66 -13.75 3.76 4.21
CA LYS A 66 -14.76 2.86 4.78
C LYS A 66 -15.70 2.25 3.73
N ALA A 67 -15.81 2.86 2.54
CA ALA A 67 -16.66 2.35 1.46
C ALA A 67 -16.02 1.17 0.69
N PHE A 68 -14.78 0.81 1.01
CA PHE A 68 -13.99 -0.21 0.32
C PHE A 68 -13.80 -1.45 1.19
N ASP A 69 -13.67 -2.61 0.54
CA ASP A 69 -13.44 -3.90 1.21
C ASP A 69 -11.97 -4.08 1.60
N ALA A 70 -11.06 -3.45 0.86
CA ALA A 70 -9.61 -3.53 1.11
C ALA A 70 -8.87 -2.29 0.64
N ILE A 71 -7.70 -2.05 1.23
CA ILE A 71 -6.76 -1.01 0.82
C ILE A 71 -5.53 -1.68 0.21
N TYR A 72 -5.22 -1.36 -1.04
CA TYR A 72 -4.00 -1.80 -1.72
C TYR A 72 -2.97 -0.66 -1.71
N PHE A 73 -2.10 -0.69 -0.71
CA PHE A 73 -1.20 0.40 -0.36
C PHE A 73 0.23 0.17 -0.88
N GLY A 74 0.82 1.20 -1.49
CA GLY A 74 2.19 1.20 -1.99
C GLY A 74 3.23 1.52 -0.91
N ALA A 75 4.14 2.44 -1.22
CA ALA A 75 5.16 2.91 -0.29
C ALA A 75 4.92 4.40 0.01
N VAL A 76 5.24 4.85 1.22
CA VAL A 76 5.08 6.26 1.60
C VAL A 76 6.41 6.79 2.14
N GLY A 77 6.74 8.03 1.78
CA GLY A 77 7.99 8.69 2.16
C GLY A 77 8.64 9.38 0.97
N ALA A 78 9.22 10.55 1.22
CA ALA A 78 9.97 11.31 0.24
C ALA A 78 11.21 11.93 0.90
N PRO A 79 12.39 11.96 0.23
CA PRO A 79 13.61 12.50 0.84
C PRO A 79 13.51 13.97 1.29
N ASP A 80 12.62 14.73 0.67
CA ASP A 80 12.39 16.15 0.92
C ASP A 80 11.22 16.45 1.88
N VAL A 81 10.55 15.41 2.40
CA VAL A 81 9.46 15.55 3.37
C VAL A 81 9.82 14.77 4.65
N PRO A 82 9.81 15.41 5.84
CA PRO A 82 10.12 14.70 7.08
C PRO A 82 9.26 13.44 7.30
N ASP A 83 9.89 12.34 7.70
CA ASP A 83 9.23 11.04 7.89
C ASP A 83 8.03 11.09 8.84
N HIS A 84 8.10 11.93 9.88
CA HIS A 84 6.99 12.07 10.81
C HIS A 84 5.75 12.66 10.13
N ILE A 85 5.90 13.47 9.08
CA ILE A 85 4.76 13.99 8.30
C ILE A 85 4.19 12.89 7.41
N THR A 86 5.05 12.19 6.67
CA THR A 86 4.61 11.20 5.69
C THR A 86 3.96 9.97 6.36
N LEU A 87 4.54 9.49 7.47
CA LEU A 87 4.01 8.34 8.21
C LEU A 87 2.76 8.68 9.03
N TRP A 88 2.79 9.77 9.81
CA TRP A 88 1.67 10.14 10.68
C TRP A 88 0.54 10.86 9.93
N GLY A 89 0.79 11.36 8.72
CA GLY A 89 -0.24 11.97 7.89
C GLY A 89 -1.03 10.96 7.05
N LEU A 90 -0.51 9.75 6.82
CA LEU A 90 -1.12 8.78 5.90
C LEU A 90 -1.20 7.36 6.48
N ARG A 91 -0.05 6.68 6.62
CA ARG A 91 -0.02 5.25 6.94
C ARG A 91 -0.53 4.94 8.33
N LEU A 92 -0.13 5.72 9.33
CA LEU A 92 -0.52 5.49 10.72
C LEU A 92 -1.99 5.82 10.98
N PRO A 93 -2.56 6.95 10.48
CA PRO A 93 -4.00 7.20 10.56
C PRO A 93 -4.85 6.06 9.99
N ILE A 94 -4.45 5.48 8.86
CA ILE A 94 -5.13 4.31 8.28
C ILE A 94 -5.04 3.12 9.22
N CYS A 95 -3.83 2.80 9.70
CA CYS A 95 -3.61 1.63 10.56
C CYS A 95 -4.40 1.73 11.87
N GLN A 96 -4.34 2.88 12.53
CA GLN A 96 -4.96 3.13 13.81
C GLN A 96 -6.47 3.34 13.66
N GLY A 97 -6.90 4.08 12.64
CA GLY A 97 -8.31 4.40 12.39
C GLY A 97 -9.16 3.19 11.98
N PHE A 98 -8.55 2.16 11.39
CA PHE A 98 -9.21 0.89 11.05
C PHE A 98 -8.89 -0.26 11.99
N ASP A 99 -8.21 -0.01 13.12
CA ASP A 99 -7.77 -1.04 14.07
C ASP A 99 -7.02 -2.20 13.37
N GLN A 100 -6.12 -1.87 12.45
CA GLN A 100 -5.25 -2.84 11.76
C GLN A 100 -4.10 -3.27 12.68
N TYR A 101 -4.44 -3.91 13.81
CA TYR A 101 -3.49 -4.30 14.85
C TYR A 101 -2.55 -5.43 14.41
N ALA A 102 -2.98 -6.30 13.48
CA ALA A 102 -2.22 -7.45 13.02
C ALA A 102 -1.36 -7.09 11.80
N ASN A 103 -0.04 -7.20 11.93
CA ASN A 103 0.88 -7.07 10.79
C ASN A 103 1.49 -8.43 10.43
N VAL A 104 0.96 -9.06 9.39
CA VAL A 104 1.40 -10.38 8.92
C VAL A 104 2.41 -10.22 7.77
N ARG A 105 3.63 -10.77 7.93
CA ARG A 105 4.73 -10.69 6.95
C ARG A 105 5.23 -12.08 6.53
N PRO A 106 4.53 -12.78 5.63
CA PRO A 106 4.94 -14.12 5.20
C PRO A 106 6.30 -14.06 4.50
N THR A 107 7.22 -14.96 4.89
CA THR A 107 8.55 -15.06 4.29
C THR A 107 8.70 -16.42 3.61
N LYS A 108 8.94 -16.42 2.29
CA LYS A 108 9.16 -17.64 1.50
C LYS A 108 10.24 -17.40 0.45
N ILE A 109 11.18 -18.33 0.36
CA ILE A 109 12.16 -18.36 -0.75
C ILE A 109 11.45 -18.99 -1.95
N LEU A 110 11.39 -18.25 -3.08
CA LEU A 110 10.84 -18.80 -4.32
C LEU A 110 11.87 -19.70 -5.02
N PRO A 111 11.44 -20.78 -5.68
CA PRO A 111 12.31 -21.63 -6.49
C PRO A 111 13.14 -20.79 -7.48
N GLY A 112 14.42 -21.14 -7.63
CA GLY A 112 15.36 -20.41 -8.51
C GLY A 112 16.01 -19.17 -7.88
N ARG A 113 15.70 -18.83 -6.62
CA ARG A 113 16.41 -17.78 -5.86
C ARG A 113 17.35 -18.39 -4.82
N HIS A 114 18.62 -18.00 -4.85
CA HIS A 114 19.59 -18.40 -3.86
C HIS A 114 19.49 -17.47 -2.63
N PHE A 115 19.42 -18.07 -1.44
CA PHE A 115 19.53 -17.33 -0.19
C PHE A 115 20.92 -17.56 0.39
N THR A 116 21.70 -16.50 0.50
CA THR A 116 22.91 -16.55 1.33
C THR A 116 22.46 -16.27 2.77
N ALA A 117 22.51 -17.29 3.63
CA ALA A 117 22.26 -17.08 5.05
C ALA A 117 23.19 -15.97 5.56
N ALA A 118 22.61 -14.94 6.18
CA ALA A 118 23.37 -13.84 6.76
C ALA A 118 24.45 -14.42 7.70
N GLN A 119 25.70 -14.03 7.48
CA GLN A 119 26.80 -14.40 8.38
C GLN A 119 26.46 -13.92 9.81
N PRO A 120 26.74 -14.71 10.87
CA PRO A 120 26.35 -14.39 12.24
C PRO A 120 27.16 -13.26 12.92
N ARG A 121 27.64 -12.25 12.16
CA ARG A 121 28.48 -11.16 12.67
C ARG A 121 27.94 -9.79 12.27
N ALA A 122 26.83 -9.36 12.86
CA ALA A 122 26.38 -7.96 12.76
C ALA A 122 25.44 -7.53 13.89
N TRP A 123 25.76 -7.84 15.16
CA TRP A 123 25.11 -7.23 16.32
C TRP A 123 26.12 -7.01 17.46
N ARG A 124 27.13 -6.18 17.20
CA ARG A 124 27.92 -5.49 18.23
C ARG A 124 28.09 -4.04 17.81
N SER A 125 27.25 -3.18 18.37
CA SER A 125 27.48 -1.77 18.63
C SER A 125 26.51 -1.35 19.72
#